data_AF-A0A1Q3LM52-F1
#
_entry.id   AF-A0A1Q3LM52-F1
#
_cell.length_a   1.000
_cell.length_b   1.000
_cell.length_c   1.000
_cell.angle_alpha   90.00
_cell.angle_beta   90.00
_cell.angle_gamma   90.00
#
_symmetry.space_group_name_H-M   'P 1'
#
loop_
_entity.id
_entity.type
_entity.pdbx_description
1 polymer ?
#
loop_
_entity_poly.entity_id
_entity_poly.type
_entity_poly.pdbx_seq_one_letter_code
_entity_poly.pdbx_strand_id
1 'polypeptide(L)' 'MRAFYTGVFYLGTFIAIGWMAKRLLDRWIARHGATLEEVNEQAGANAGKGRRFLLGFWRRED' A
#
# COMPACT_ATOMS: atom_id res chain seq x y z
N MET A 1 0.74 34.42 14.76
CA MET A 1 0.47 34.14 13.34
C MET A 1 1.66 33.49 12.62
N ARG A 2 2.85 34.12 12.53
CA ARG A 2 3.99 33.61 11.75
C ARG A 2 4.47 32.19 12.11
N ALA A 3 4.57 31.87 13.41
CA ALA A 3 4.97 30.54 13.88
C ALA A 3 3.99 29.42 13.50
N PHE A 4 2.70 29.71 13.45
CA PHE A 4 1.67 28.75 13.03
C PHE A 4 1.79 28.45 11.53
N TYR A 5 1.98 29.47 10.70
CA TYR A 5 2.25 29.28 9.27
C TYR A 5 3.50 28.46 9.04
N THR A 6 4.59 28.73 9.75
CA THR A 6 5.81 27.92 9.66
C THR A 6 5.53 26.45 9.99
N GLY A 7 4.80 26.15 11.07
CA GLY A 7 4.44 24.78 11.42
C GLY A 7 3.60 24.08 10.35
N VAL A 8 2.61 24.78 9.79
CA VAL A 8 1.77 24.25 8.71
C VAL A 8 2.57 24.01 7.43
N PHE A 9 3.52 24.88 7.09
CA PHE A 9 4.38 24.66 5.93
C PHE A 9 5.29 23.44 6.13
N TYR A 10 5.98 23.32 7.26
CA TYR A 10 6.88 22.18 7.49
C TYR A 10 6.12 20.84 7.55
N LEU A 11 5.04 20.78 8.33
CA LEU A 11 4.26 19.56 8.47
C LEU A 11 3.44 19.26 7.21
N GLY A 12 2.80 20.29 6.65
CA GLY A 12 1.95 20.19 5.47
C GLY A 12 2.74 19.77 4.24
N THR A 13 3.96 20.28 4.06
CA THR A 13 4.82 19.84 2.94
C THR A 13 5.21 18.38 3.08
N PHE A 14 5.54 17.91 4.29
CA PHE A 14 5.84 16.49 4.51
C PHE A 14 4.65 15.59 4.17
N ILE A 15 3.46 15.95 4.64
CA ILE A 15 2.22 15.21 4.35
C ILE A 15 1.88 15.26 2.85
N ALA A 16 2.01 16.42 2.21
CA ALA A 16 1.72 16.61 0.80
C ALA A 16 2.64 15.78 -0.10
N ILE A 17 3.95 15.73 0.22
CA ILE A 17 4.92 14.91 -0.51
C ILE A 17 4.57 13.42 -0.36
N GLY A 18 4.29 12.96 0.86
CA GLY A 18 3.91 11.57 1.10
C GLY A 18 2.64 11.17 0.35
N TRP A 19 1.62 12.04 0.36
CA TRP A 19 0.37 11.83 -0.38
C TRP A 19 0.59 11.81 -1.89
N MET A 20 1.41 12.72 -2.42
CA MET A 20 1.75 12.77 -3.84
C MET A 20 2.50 11.51 -4.27
N ALA A 21 3.50 11.08 -3.49
CA ALA A 21 4.27 9.87 -3.75
C ALA A 21 3.36 8.63 -3.78
N LYS A 22 2.46 8.49 -2.80
CA LYS A 22 1.47 7.40 -2.78
C LYS A 22 0.61 7.42 -4.05
N ARG A 23 0.07 8.58 -4.43
CA ARG A 23 -0.81 8.70 -5.61
C ARG A 23 -0.07 8.39 -6.91
N LEU A 24 1.20 8.78 -7.02
CA LEU A 24 2.05 8.42 -8.16
C LEU A 24 2.32 6.92 -8.20
N LEU A 25 2.62 6.30 -7.05
CA LEU A 25 2.84 4.87 -6.95
C LEU A 25 1.58 4.08 -7.30
N ASP A 26 0.42 4.44 -6.74
CA ASP A 26 -0.87 3.80 -7.04
C ASP A 26 -1.18 3.90 -8.55
N ARG A 27 -0.94 5.06 -9.15
CA ARG A 27 -1.16 5.30 -10.58
C ARG A 27 -0.14 4.59 -11.46
N TRP A 28 1.09 4.41 -10.98
CA TRP A 28 2.13 3.67 -11.67
C TRP A 28 1.85 2.17 -11.62
N ILE A 29 1.49 1.63 -10.46
CA ILE A 29 1.02 0.25 -10.28
C ILE A 29 -0.21 -0.01 -11.15
N ALA A 30 -1.19 0.89 -11.16
CA ALA A 30 -2.38 0.75 -12.01
C ALA A 30 -2.07 0.74 -13.52
N ARG A 31 -0.91 1.23 -13.95
CA ARG A 31 -0.49 1.31 -15.36
C ARG A 31 0.55 0.27 -15.76
N HIS A 32 1.42 -0.16 -14.84
CA HIS A 32 2.60 -1.00 -15.11
C HIS A 32 2.73 -2.19 -14.15
N GLY A 33 1.98 -2.20 -13.04
CA GLY A 33 1.91 -3.37 -12.20
C GLY A 33 1.19 -4.45 -12.98
N ALA A 34 1.81 -5.64 -13.04
CA ALA A 34 1.10 -6.88 -13.31
C ALA A 34 -0.25 -6.79 -12.60
N THR A 35 -1.31 -7.05 -13.35
CA THR A 35 -2.67 -6.87 -12.85
C THR A 35 -2.77 -7.54 -11.47
N LEU A 36 -3.45 -6.89 -10.52
CA LEU A 36 -3.73 -7.52 -9.22
C LEU A 36 -4.31 -8.93 -9.41
N GLU A 37 -4.95 -9.19 -10.55
CA GLU A 37 -5.36 -10.49 -11.06
C GLU A 37 -4.21 -11.47 -11.27
N GLU A 38 -3.12 -11.13 -11.97
CA GLU A 38 -1.94 -11.98 -12.17
C GLU A 38 -1.18 -12.29 -10.86
N VAL A 39 -1.05 -11.30 -9.96
CA VAL A 39 -0.43 -11.52 -8.63
C VAL A 39 -1.37 -12.34 -7.73
N ASN A 40 -2.69 -12.13 -7.84
CA ASN A 40 -3.70 -12.92 -7.14
C ASN A 40 -3.87 -14.32 -7.75
N GLU A 41 -3.60 -14.53 -9.04
CA GLU A 41 -3.52 -15.85 -9.67
C GLU A 41 -2.24 -16.58 -9.26
N GLN A 42 -1.10 -15.88 -9.19
CA GLN A 42 0.15 -16.45 -8.66
C GLN A 42 0.06 -16.78 -7.15
N ALA A 43 -0.64 -15.95 -6.37
CA ALA A 43 -0.93 -16.23 -4.96
C ALA A 43 -2.08 -17.25 -4.79
N GLY A 44 -3.02 -17.29 -5.74
CA GLY A 44 -4.30 -17.99 -5.68
C GLY A 44 -4.29 -19.40 -6.26
N ALA A 45 -3.45 -19.68 -7.26
CA ALA A 45 -3.27 -21.03 -7.81
C ALA A 45 -2.68 -22.01 -6.78
N ASN A 46 -2.05 -21.49 -5.72
CA ASN A 46 -1.63 -22.25 -4.53
C ASN A 46 -2.41 -21.86 -3.25
N ALA A 47 -3.44 -21.00 -3.34
CA ALA A 47 -4.36 -20.71 -2.24
C ALA A 47 -5.42 -21.81 -2.05
N GLY A 48 -5.30 -22.92 -2.78
CA GLY A 48 -5.99 -24.16 -2.49
C GLY A 48 -5.35 -24.85 -1.28
N LYS A 49 -6.00 -24.71 -0.11
CA LYS A 49 -5.74 -25.45 1.14
C LYS A 49 -4.50 -25.03 1.94
N GLY A 50 -4.70 -24.06 2.83
CA GLY A 50 -4.31 -24.31 4.21
C GLY A 50 -3.29 -23.37 4.86
N ARG A 51 -3.20 -22.09 4.52
CA ARG A 51 -2.53 -21.11 5.40
C ARG A 51 -2.80 -19.64 5.07
N ARG A 52 -3.58 -18.95 5.91
CA ARG A 52 -3.73 -17.48 5.86
C ARG A 52 -2.65 -16.86 6.77
N PHE A 53 -1.83 -15.98 6.22
CA PHE A 53 -0.86 -15.22 6.99
C PHE A 53 -1.49 -13.91 7.45
N LEU A 54 -1.86 -13.83 8.73
CA LEU A 54 -2.38 -12.62 9.34
C LEU A 54 -1.32 -12.10 10.31
N LEU A 55 -0.73 -10.96 9.97
CA LEU A 55 0.05 -10.11 10.87
C LEU A 55 1.07 -10.86 11.75
N GLY A 56 1.86 -11.76 11.14
CA GLY A 56 2.95 -12.47 11.81
C GLY A 56 2.62 -13.89 12.27
N PHE A 57 1.38 -14.36 12.13
CA PHE A 57 1.02 -15.74 12.42
C PHE A 57 0.35 -16.43 11.22
N TRP A 58 0.83 -17.64 10.92
CA TRP A 58 0.24 -18.52 9.92
C TRP A 58 -0.89 -19.34 10.55
N ARG A 59 -2.14 -19.06 10.19
CA ARG A 59 -3.30 -19.83 10.65
C ARG A 59 -3.73 -20.83 9.56
N ARG A 60 -3.83 -22.11 9.93
CA ARG A 60 -4.49 -23.14 9.11
C ARG A 60 -5.99 -23.08 9.42
N GLU A 61 -6.80 -22.96 8.38
CA GLU A 61 -8.24 -23.22 8.44
C GLU A 61 -8.40 -24.62 7.85
N ASP A 62 -8.87 -25.56 8.67
CA ASP A 62 -9.06 -26.98 8.34
C ASP A 62 -10.35 -27.19 7.53
#